data_AF-Q4T5V3-F1
#
_entry.id   AF-Q4T5V3-F1
#
_cell.length_a   1.000
_cell.length_b   1.000
_cell.length_c   1.000
_cell.angle_alpha   90.00
_cell.angle_beta   90.00
_cell.angle_gamma   90.00
#
_symmetry.space_group_name_H-M   'P 1'
#
loop_
_entity.id
_entity.type
_entity.pdbx_description
1 polymer ?
#
loop_
_entity_poly.entity_id
_entity_poly.type
_entity_poly.pdbx_seq_one_letter_code
_entity_poly.pdbx_strand_id
1 'polypeptide(L)'
;MEILCVFCFALVFGVSLDTMDQSRKRKFSPVWDHFDLITENKVKCRICSQELSYINRSTSTMLRHYRARHEKEEQVNSPVINTGASRKQAIDEAIVNMIIKDCQPLSLVEDEGFKELLQLLEPSYVLPSRKPIKTMINQKYEEKKEQVKKELLR
;
A
#
# COMPACT_ATOMS: atom_id res chain seq x y z
N MET A 1 -26.46 26.02 1.38
CA MET A 1 -26.65 26.65 2.70
C MET A 1 -27.69 25.83 3.43
N GLU A 2 -27.44 25.16 4.54
CA GLU A 2 -26.22 24.95 5.31
C GLU A 2 -26.31 23.56 5.96
N ILE A 3 -25.13 23.01 6.21
CA ILE A 3 -24.83 21.90 7.10
C ILE A 3 -25.25 22.28 8.53
N LEU A 4 -25.66 21.28 9.33
CA LEU A 4 -25.96 21.22 10.79
C LEU A 4 -27.42 20.74 10.98
N CYS A 5 -27.72 19.55 11.49
CA CYS A 5 -27.44 19.15 12.87
C CYS A 5 -27.81 17.66 13.05
N VAL A 6 -26.85 16.74 12.88
CA VAL A 6 -27.02 15.29 13.13
C VAL A 6 -26.80 14.97 14.63
N PHE A 7 -27.06 15.93 15.52
CA PHE A 7 -26.68 15.83 16.94
C PHE A 7 -27.83 15.55 17.92
N CYS A 8 -29.01 15.10 17.46
CA CYS A 8 -30.20 15.06 18.33
C CYS A 8 -31.02 13.76 18.36
N PHE A 9 -30.44 12.57 18.13
CA PHE A 9 -31.22 11.32 18.18
C PHE A 9 -30.63 10.20 19.06
N ALA A 10 -29.86 10.55 20.10
CA ALA A 10 -29.24 9.59 21.00
C ALA A 10 -29.71 9.71 22.46
N LEU A 11 -31.03 9.73 22.73
CA LEU A 11 -31.57 9.68 24.12
C LEU A 11 -32.97 9.03 24.24
N VAL A 12 -33.19 7.77 23.81
CA VAL A 12 -34.46 7.08 24.18
C VAL A 12 -34.34 5.62 24.64
N PHE A 13 -33.28 4.86 24.37
CA PHE A 13 -33.24 3.47 24.87
C PHE A 13 -31.94 3.17 25.62
N GLY A 14 -31.98 3.36 26.95
CA GLY A 14 -31.06 2.71 27.86
C GLY A 14 -31.42 1.24 28.03
N VAL A 15 -30.42 0.35 28.07
CA VAL A 15 -29.91 -0.30 29.30
C VAL A 15 -28.72 -1.23 28.95
N SER A 16 -27.70 -1.15 29.80
CA SER A 16 -26.57 -2.05 30.06
C SER A 16 -25.50 -2.27 28.99
N LEU A 17 -24.35 -1.60 29.19
CA LEU A 17 -23.06 -2.04 28.67
C LEU A 17 -22.13 -2.27 29.87
N ASP A 18 -21.84 -3.54 30.16
CA ASP A 18 -20.80 -3.91 31.10
C ASP A 18 -19.44 -3.39 30.60
N THR A 19 -18.88 -2.54 31.44
CA THR A 19 -17.53 -1.99 31.52
C THR A 19 -16.49 -2.47 30.50
N MET A 20 -16.09 -1.57 29.58
CA MET A 20 -14.72 -1.51 29.07
C MET A 20 -14.28 -0.03 28.99
N ASP A 21 -13.42 0.37 29.93
CA ASP A 21 -12.86 1.71 30.10
C ASP A 21 -11.97 2.12 28.90
N GLN A 22 -12.45 3.11 28.14
CA GLN A 22 -11.72 3.80 27.08
C GLN A 22 -10.80 4.87 27.68
N SER A 23 -9.54 4.52 27.96
CA SER A 23 -8.51 5.50 28.30
C SER A 23 -7.56 5.80 27.13
N ARG A 24 -7.75 6.98 26.52
CA ARG A 24 -6.78 7.84 25.79
C ARG A 24 -5.80 7.13 24.84
N LYS A 25 -6.12 7.12 23.54
CA LYS A 25 -5.21 6.78 22.43
C LYS A 25 -3.96 7.68 22.42
N ARG A 26 -2.91 7.31 23.15
CA ARG A 26 -1.55 7.85 22.93
C ARG A 26 -1.04 7.30 21.60
N LYS A 27 -0.36 8.14 20.80
CA LYS A 27 0.31 7.72 19.56
C LYS A 27 1.36 6.67 19.92
N PHE A 28 1.03 5.41 19.70
CA PHE A 28 1.92 4.31 20.01
C PHE A 28 2.89 4.07 18.86
N SER A 29 3.95 3.30 19.11
CA SER A 29 4.86 2.88 18.04
C SER A 29 4.08 2.06 16.98
N PRO A 30 4.34 2.23 15.68
CA PRO A 30 3.62 1.49 14.62
C PRO A 30 3.65 -0.03 14.78
N VAL A 31 4.70 -0.58 15.44
CA VAL A 31 4.83 -2.02 15.68
C VAL A 31 3.62 -2.63 16.37
N TRP A 32 2.86 -1.84 17.14
CA TRP A 32 1.69 -2.33 17.88
C TRP A 32 0.50 -2.70 17.02
N ASP A 33 0.48 -2.31 15.75
CA ASP A 33 -0.56 -2.77 14.81
C ASP A 33 -0.50 -4.30 14.61
N HIS A 34 0.63 -4.92 14.96
CA HIS A 34 0.88 -6.36 14.80
C HIS A 34 0.84 -7.14 16.11
N PHE A 35 0.50 -6.52 17.25
CA PHE A 35 0.51 -7.16 18.57
C PHE A 35 -0.74 -6.88 19.39
N ASP A 36 -1.22 -7.90 20.10
CA ASP A 36 -2.27 -7.78 21.11
C ASP A 36 -1.66 -7.72 22.51
N LEU A 37 -2.12 -6.78 23.33
CA LEU A 37 -1.72 -6.70 24.73
C LEU A 37 -2.45 -7.79 25.53
N ILE A 38 -1.72 -8.68 26.18
CA ILE A 38 -2.29 -9.69 27.08
C ILE A 38 -2.27 -9.15 28.52
N THR A 39 -1.10 -8.71 28.98
CA THR A 39 -0.91 -8.12 30.30
C THR A 39 0.01 -6.91 30.21
N GLU A 40 0.18 -6.16 31.29
CA GLU A 40 1.02 -4.95 31.32
C GLU A 40 2.48 -5.16 30.88
N ASN A 41 2.97 -6.40 30.88
CA ASN A 41 4.34 -6.77 30.47
C ASN A 41 4.38 -7.94 29.47
N LYS A 42 3.25 -8.34 28.87
CA LYS A 42 3.19 -9.41 27.86
C LYS A 42 2.30 -9.03 26.68
N VAL A 43 2.78 -9.36 25.49
CA VAL A 43 2.06 -9.17 24.23
C VAL A 43 2.04 -10.47 23.42
N LYS A 44 1.06 -10.60 22.53
CA LYS A 44 0.95 -11.67 21.56
C LYS A 44 1.13 -11.12 20.15
N CYS A 45 1.98 -11.75 19.35
CA CYS A 45 2.07 -11.43 17.92
C CYS A 45 0.81 -11.93 17.18
N ARG A 46 0.19 -11.07 16.36
CA ARG A 46 -0.98 -11.44 15.55
C ARG A 46 -0.65 -12.37 14.39
N ILE A 47 0.59 -12.37 13.92
CA ILE A 47 1.02 -13.12 12.73
C ILE A 47 1.38 -14.57 13.08
N CYS A 48 2.21 -14.77 14.11
CA CYS A 48 2.68 -16.11 14.51
C CYS A 48 2.18 -16.58 15.88
N SER A 49 1.30 -15.81 16.53
CA SER A 49 0.77 -16.13 17.86
C SER A 49 1.81 -16.25 18.99
N GLN A 50 3.08 -15.90 18.75
CA GLN A 50 4.13 -15.93 19.75
C GLN A 50 3.87 -14.90 20.86
N GLU A 51 3.94 -15.35 22.10
CA GLU A 51 3.92 -14.45 23.26
C GLU A 51 5.32 -13.93 23.57
N LEU A 52 5.42 -12.63 23.84
CA LEU A 52 6.66 -11.95 24.18
C LEU A 52 6.47 -11.14 25.45
N SER A 53 7.43 -11.23 26.36
CA SER A 53 7.53 -10.32 27.50
C SER A 53 8.28 -9.05 27.12
N TYR A 54 7.87 -7.92 27.67
CA TYR A 54 8.59 -6.65 27.53
C TYR A 54 8.69 -5.95 28.88
N ILE A 55 9.66 -5.04 29.00
CA ILE A 55 9.95 -4.30 30.23
C ILE A 55 9.85 -2.79 29.91
N ASN A 56 9.40 -1.99 30.88
CA ASN A 56 9.34 -0.54 30.80
C ASN A 56 8.52 0.00 29.61
N ARG A 57 7.51 -0.75 29.14
CA ARG A 57 6.73 -0.39 27.94
C ARG A 57 7.59 -0.17 26.68
N SER A 58 8.79 -0.74 26.66
CA SER A 58 9.69 -0.69 25.51
C SER A 58 9.15 -1.56 24.37
N THR A 59 9.27 -1.05 23.15
CA THR A 59 8.82 -1.74 21.95
C THR A 59 9.93 -2.55 21.25
N SER A 60 11.15 -2.53 21.78
CA SER A 60 12.32 -3.15 21.18
C SER A 60 12.19 -4.66 21.00
N THR A 61 11.57 -5.37 21.96
CA THR A 61 11.38 -6.83 21.88
C THR A 61 10.40 -7.21 20.76
N MET A 62 9.29 -6.48 20.66
CA MET A 62 8.30 -6.66 19.58
C MET A 62 8.92 -6.36 18.23
N LEU A 63 9.64 -5.24 18.11
CA LEU A 63 10.29 -4.84 16.86
C LEU A 63 11.35 -5.86 16.42
N ARG A 64 12.19 -6.34 17.35
CA ARG A 64 13.19 -7.37 17.06
C ARG A 64 12.54 -8.68 16.61
N HIS A 65 11.47 -9.11 17.29
CA HIS A 65 10.71 -10.28 16.88
C HIS A 65 10.14 -10.10 15.47
N TYR A 66 9.51 -8.94 15.23
CA TYR A 66 8.86 -8.61 13.98
C TYR A 66 9.84 -8.62 12.81
N ARG A 67 10.97 -7.96 12.98
CA ARG A 67 12.05 -7.95 11.98
C ARG A 67 12.62 -9.35 11.71
N ALA A 68 12.86 -10.12 12.75
CA ALA A 68 13.44 -11.45 12.60
C ALA A 68 12.49 -12.47 11.95
N ARG A 69 11.16 -12.31 12.10
CA ARG A 69 10.19 -13.33 11.68
C ARG A 69 9.24 -12.90 10.57
N HIS A 70 8.96 -11.60 10.41
CA HIS A 70 7.89 -11.09 9.54
C HIS A 70 8.34 -10.01 8.54
N GLU A 71 9.47 -9.34 8.74
CA GLU A 71 10.00 -8.35 7.78
C GLU A 71 10.38 -8.97 6.43
N LYS A 72 10.52 -10.30 6.37
CA LYS A 72 10.78 -11.03 5.11
C LYS A 72 9.51 -11.36 4.31
N GLU A 73 8.32 -11.22 4.91
CA GLU A 73 7.04 -11.57 4.29
C GLU A 73 6.19 -10.34 3.92
N GLU A 74 6.53 -9.14 4.42
CA GLU A 74 5.90 -7.87 4.02
C GLU A 74 6.54 -7.21 2.78
N GLN A 75 6.83 -8.02 1.74
CA GLN A 75 7.06 -7.50 0.38
C GLN A 75 6.06 -8.06 -0.62
N VAL A 76 4.79 -8.13 -0.24
CA VAL A 76 3.68 -8.39 -1.16
C VAL A 76 2.78 -7.17 -1.21
N ASN A 77 3.25 -6.14 -1.92
CA ASN A 77 2.46 -5.22 -2.78
C ASN A 77 3.22 -3.98 -3.27
N SER A 78 4.52 -3.84 -2.98
CA SER A 78 5.38 -3.05 -3.86
C SER A 78 5.98 -3.97 -4.91
N PRO A 79 5.83 -3.71 -6.22
CA PRO A 79 6.73 -4.32 -7.18
C PRO A 79 8.12 -3.80 -6.85
N VAL A 80 8.92 -4.61 -6.14
CA VAL A 80 10.34 -4.38 -5.98
C VAL A 80 10.92 -4.55 -7.37
N ILE A 81 11.14 -3.42 -8.05
CA ILE A 81 11.87 -3.36 -9.30
C ILE A 81 13.33 -3.63 -8.96
N ASN A 82 13.67 -4.90 -8.79
CA ASN A 82 15.05 -5.41 -8.76
C ASN A 82 15.58 -5.49 -10.20
N THR A 83 15.51 -4.37 -10.90
CA THR A 83 16.26 -4.14 -12.13
C THR A 83 17.00 -2.83 -11.90
N GLY A 84 18.22 -2.68 -12.40
CA GLY A 84 18.96 -1.41 -12.35
C GLY A 84 18.30 -0.27 -13.14
N ALA A 85 16.98 -0.31 -13.33
CA ALA A 85 16.17 0.68 -13.99
C ALA A 85 16.08 1.93 -13.12
N SER A 86 16.27 3.09 -13.75
CA SER A 86 16.06 4.38 -13.14
C SER A 86 14.61 4.52 -12.64
N ARG A 87 14.40 5.35 -11.59
CA ARG A 87 13.06 5.67 -11.08
C ARG A 87 12.11 6.14 -12.19
N LYS A 88 12.61 6.88 -13.18
CA LYS A 88 11.85 7.31 -14.36
C LYS A 88 11.33 6.12 -15.17
N GLN A 89 12.20 5.15 -15.47
CA GLN A 89 11.82 3.95 -16.24
C GLN A 89 10.75 3.13 -15.52
N ALA A 90 10.87 3.02 -14.19
CA ALA A 90 9.85 2.37 -13.36
C ALA A 90 8.46 3.02 -13.50
N ILE A 91 8.42 4.36 -13.48
CA ILE A 91 7.17 5.12 -13.64
C ILE A 91 6.64 4.99 -15.08
N ASP A 92 7.50 5.13 -16.09
CA ASP A 92 7.11 4.96 -17.50
C ASP A 92 6.48 3.56 -17.73
N GLU A 93 7.10 2.51 -17.17
CA GLU A 93 6.60 1.15 -17.26
C GLU A 93 5.27 0.96 -16.53
N ALA A 94 5.11 1.55 -15.33
CA ALA A 94 3.86 1.50 -14.59
C ALA A 94 2.71 2.14 -15.36
N ILE A 95 2.94 3.30 -16.00
CA ILE A 95 1.95 4.00 -16.83
C ILE A 95 1.58 3.16 -18.05
N VAL A 96 2.57 2.59 -18.75
CA VAL A 96 2.31 1.70 -19.89
C VAL A 96 1.49 0.49 -19.47
N ASN A 97 1.83 -0.13 -18.34
CA ASN A 97 1.10 -1.29 -17.83
C ASN A 97 -0.34 -0.94 -17.42
N MET A 98 -0.57 0.23 -16.82
CA MET A 98 -1.92 0.74 -16.52
C MET A 98 -2.73 0.92 -17.81
N ILE A 99 -2.16 1.57 -18.83
CA ILE A 99 -2.83 1.76 -20.13
C ILE A 99 -3.25 0.42 -20.75
N ILE A 100 -2.35 -0.57 -20.74
CA ILE A 100 -2.62 -1.89 -21.32
C ILE A 100 -3.68 -2.65 -20.50
N LYS A 101 -3.54 -2.70 -19.17
CA LYS A 101 -4.41 -3.51 -18.31
C LYS A 101 -5.82 -2.96 -18.22
N ASP A 102 -5.94 -1.64 -18.17
CA ASP A 102 -7.22 -0.95 -17.97
C ASP A 102 -7.80 -0.44 -19.30
N CYS A 103 -7.25 -0.90 -20.43
CA CYS A 103 -7.66 -0.54 -21.80
C CYS A 103 -7.82 0.96 -22.02
N GLN A 104 -6.95 1.77 -21.41
CA GLN A 104 -7.05 3.21 -21.47
C GLN A 104 -6.65 3.74 -22.85
N PRO A 105 -7.24 4.85 -23.32
CA PRO A 105 -6.80 5.49 -24.55
C PRO A 105 -5.40 6.07 -24.38
N LEU A 106 -4.62 6.11 -25.47
CA LEU A 106 -3.30 6.75 -25.47
C LEU A 106 -3.36 8.26 -25.17
N SER A 107 -4.53 8.90 -25.27
CA SER A 107 -4.72 10.29 -24.87
C SER A 107 -4.63 10.52 -23.37
N LEU A 108 -4.66 9.46 -22.53
CA LEU A 108 -4.55 9.60 -21.07
C LEU A 108 -3.33 10.42 -20.63
N VAL A 109 -2.21 10.31 -21.35
CA VAL A 109 -0.98 11.06 -21.05
C VAL A 109 -1.07 12.55 -21.42
N GLU A 110 -2.12 12.94 -22.13
CA GLU A 110 -2.42 14.32 -22.50
C GLU A 110 -3.48 14.93 -21.56
N ASP A 111 -4.14 14.13 -20.72
CA ASP A 111 -5.18 14.59 -19.80
C ASP A 111 -4.60 15.43 -18.66
N GLU A 112 -5.13 16.63 -18.47
CA GLU A 112 -4.60 17.58 -17.49
C GLU A 112 -4.68 17.05 -16.05
N GLY A 113 -5.80 16.45 -15.65
CA GLY A 113 -5.95 15.89 -14.31
C GLY A 113 -4.96 14.74 -14.03
N PHE A 114 -4.60 13.97 -15.05
CA PHE A 114 -3.58 12.91 -14.90
C PHE A 114 -2.17 13.51 -14.76
N LYS A 115 -1.85 14.57 -15.50
CA LYS A 115 -0.58 15.30 -15.35
C LYS A 115 -0.46 15.94 -13.97
N GLU A 116 -1.52 16.58 -13.48
CA GLU A 116 -1.55 17.18 -12.14
C GLU A 116 -1.33 16.14 -11.05
N LEU A 117 -1.98 14.98 -11.16
CA LEU A 117 -1.76 13.86 -10.24
C LEU A 117 -0.29 13.42 -10.23
N LEU A 118 0.33 13.24 -11.39
CA LEU A 118 1.73 12.83 -11.48
C LEU A 118 2.68 13.90 -10.95
N GLN A 119 2.42 15.19 -11.20
CA GLN A 119 3.21 16.27 -10.65
C GLN A 119 3.11 16.35 -9.12
N LEU A 120 1.94 16.05 -8.56
CA LEU A 120 1.76 15.99 -7.10
C LEU A 120 2.54 14.82 -6.48
N LEU A 121 2.50 13.65 -7.12
CA LEU A 121 3.14 12.43 -6.59
C LEU A 121 4.66 12.40 -6.84
N GLU A 122 5.10 12.84 -8.02
CA GLU A 122 6.49 12.77 -8.49
C GLU A 122 6.85 14.07 -9.26
N PRO A 123 7.14 15.18 -8.54
CA PRO A 123 7.32 16.50 -9.16
C PRO A 123 8.45 16.60 -10.20
N SER A 124 9.48 15.77 -10.08
CA SER A 124 10.62 15.75 -11.02
C SER A 124 10.38 14.88 -12.26
N TYR A 125 9.27 14.16 -12.33
CA TYR A 125 8.99 13.25 -13.44
C TYR A 125 8.42 14.00 -14.65
N VAL A 126 9.00 13.75 -15.83
CA VAL A 126 8.50 14.29 -17.10
C VAL A 126 7.79 13.17 -17.86
N LEU A 127 6.48 13.32 -17.98
CA LEU A 127 5.61 12.37 -18.66
C LEU A 127 5.96 12.28 -20.16
N PRO A 128 6.23 11.08 -20.71
CA PRO A 128 6.45 10.92 -22.14
C PRO A 128 5.20 11.23 -22.97
N SER A 129 5.41 11.75 -24.17
CA SER A 129 4.32 11.94 -25.13
C SER A 129 3.83 10.61 -25.71
N ARG A 130 2.73 10.65 -26.46
CA ARG A 130 2.08 9.46 -27.03
C ARG A 130 2.99 8.60 -27.89
N LYS A 131 3.95 9.19 -28.59
CA LYS A 131 4.88 8.47 -29.48
C LYS A 131 5.76 7.48 -28.69
N PRO A 132 6.54 7.91 -27.68
CA PRO A 132 7.26 6.99 -26.79
C PRO A 132 6.38 5.90 -26.17
N ILE A 133 5.22 6.27 -25.63
CA ILE A 133 4.30 5.30 -24.99
C ILE A 133 3.85 4.24 -25.98
N LYS A 134 3.49 4.64 -27.21
CA LYS A 134 3.13 3.70 -28.29
C LYS A 134 4.29 2.76 -28.63
N THR A 135 5.52 3.27 -28.71
CA THR A 135 6.71 2.43 -28.95
C THR A 135 6.90 1.39 -27.84
N MET A 136 6.76 1.79 -26.58
CA MET A 136 6.87 0.88 -25.42
C MET A 136 5.79 -0.20 -25.43
N ILE A 137 4.54 0.17 -25.78
CA ILE A 137 3.44 -0.80 -25.91
C ILE A 137 3.71 -1.81 -27.03
N ASN A 138 4.14 -1.34 -28.20
CA ASN A 138 4.50 -2.21 -29.31
C ASN A 138 5.63 -3.17 -28.94
N GLN A 139 6.64 -2.70 -28.20
CA GLN A 139 7.72 -3.55 -27.70
C GLN A 139 7.18 -4.64 -26.77
N LYS A 140 6.35 -4.29 -25.78
CA LYS A 140 5.72 -5.28 -24.87
C LYS A 140 4.85 -6.28 -25.63
N TYR A 141 4.16 -5.84 -26.69
CA TYR A 141 3.39 -6.74 -27.56
C TYR A 141 4.28 -7.77 -28.26
N GLU A 142 5.36 -7.34 -28.92
CA GLU A 142 6.25 -8.27 -29.61
C GLU A 142 6.95 -9.23 -28.64
N GLU A 143 7.39 -8.75 -27.47
CA GLU A 143 7.95 -9.60 -26.42
C GLU A 143 6.95 -10.68 -25.97
N LYS A 144 5.70 -10.28 -25.70
CA LYS A 144 4.67 -11.21 -25.24
C LYS A 144 4.27 -12.19 -26.34
N LYS A 145 4.19 -11.74 -27.58
CA LYS A 145 3.92 -12.58 -28.75
C LYS A 145 4.99 -13.65 -28.93
N GLU A 146 6.27 -13.29 -28.85
CA GLU A 146 7.36 -14.25 -28.93
C GLU A 146 7.39 -15.20 -27.72
N GLN A 147 7.05 -14.73 -26.52
CA GLN A 147 6.89 -15.58 -25.36
C GLN A 147 5.80 -16.64 -25.57
N VAL A 148 4.60 -16.22 -25.97
CA VAL A 148 3.47 -17.13 -26.22
C VAL A 148 3.80 -18.11 -27.35
N LYS A 149 4.45 -17.65 -28.42
CA LYS A 149 4.88 -18.53 -29.51
C LYS A 149 5.84 -19.61 -29.04
N LYS A 150 6.80 -19.27 -28.15
CA LYS A 150 7.72 -20.25 -27.55
C LYS A 150 6.99 -21.22 -26.63
N GLU A 151 5.97 -20.78 -25.92
CA GLU A 151 5.14 -21.64 -25.06
C GLU A 151 4.28 -22.62 -25.87
N LEU A 152 3.77 -22.21 -27.04
CA LEU A 152 2.97 -23.06 -27.93
C LEU A 152 3.80 -24.07 -28.75
N LEU A 153 5.11 -23.81 -28.92
CA LEU A 153 6.04 -24.69 -29.64
C LEU A 153 6.83 -25.64 -28.70
N ARG A 154 6.46 -25.68 -27.42
CA ARG A 154 6.94 -26.66 -26.44
C ARG A 154 6.02 -27.88 -26.41
#